data_AF-A0A933MBW4-F1
#
_entry.id   AF-A0A933MBW4-F1
#
_cell.length_a   1.000
_cell.length_b   1.000
_cell.length_c   1.000
_cell.angle_alpha   90.00
_cell.angle_beta   90.00
_cell.angle_gamma   90.00
#
_symmetry.space_group_name_H-M   'P 1'
#
loop_
_entity.id
_entity.type
_entity.pdbx_description
1 polymer ?
#
loop_
_entity_poly.entity_id
_entity_poly.type
_entity_poly.pdbx_seq_one_letter_code
_entity_poly.pdbx_strand_id
1 'polypeptide(L)'
;MFGAAGRARAAGTLYAAPVAAGSGDCSSWSNACTLQTALTGATSGDEIWVKAGVHKPGAARTNTFTLKSGVAVYGGFAGTESQLSDRNFANNATILSRY
;
A
#
# COMPACT_ATOMS: atom_id res chain seq x y z
N MET A 1 -20.60 10.78 -10.29
CA MET A 1 -19.87 9.50 -10.43
C MET A 1 -18.39 9.82 -10.55
N PHE A 2 -17.58 9.62 -9.51
CA PHE A 2 -16.14 9.88 -9.62
C PHE A 2 -15.47 8.62 -10.13
N GLY A 3 -15.29 8.56 -11.45
CA GLY A 3 -14.46 7.55 -12.10
C GLY A 3 -13.01 7.81 -11.73
N ALA A 4 -12.43 6.91 -10.93
CA ALA A 4 -10.99 6.86 -10.77
C ALA A 4 -10.39 6.48 -12.12
N ALA A 5 -9.92 7.48 -12.86
CA ALA A 5 -9.14 7.28 -14.06
C ALA A 5 -7.87 6.53 -13.68
N GLY A 6 -7.89 5.20 -13.90
CA GLY A 6 -6.69 4.38 -13.90
C GLY A 6 -5.77 4.90 -14.99
N ARG A 7 -4.86 5.80 -14.62
CA ARG A 7 -3.73 6.14 -15.48
C ARG A 7 -2.92 4.85 -15.62
N ALA A 8 -2.81 4.34 -16.84
CA ALA A 8 -1.77 3.38 -17.20
C ALA A 8 -0.41 4.05 -16.92
N ARG A 9 0.08 3.89 -15.69
CA ARG A 9 1.43 4.28 -15.29
C ARG A 9 2.35 3.10 -15.63
N ALA A 10 3.55 3.39 -16.13
CA ALA A 10 4.63 2.42 -16.05
C ALA A 10 4.84 2.02 -14.57
N ALA A 11 5.30 0.79 -14.32
CA ALA A 11 5.68 0.24 -13.01
C ALA A 11 5.97 1.35 -11.98
N GLY A 12 5.00 1.61 -11.11
CA GLY A 12 4.99 2.76 -10.23
C GLY A 12 4.98 2.36 -8.76
N THR A 13 5.49 3.24 -7.93
CA THR A 13 5.44 3.08 -6.48
C THR A 13 4.09 3.55 -5.93
N LEU A 14 3.40 2.66 -5.23
CA LEU A 14 2.15 2.92 -4.52
C LEU A 14 2.40 2.93 -3.02
N TYR A 15 1.91 3.95 -2.32
CA TYR A 15 2.11 4.12 -0.89
C TYR A 15 0.89 3.66 -0.11
N ALA A 16 1.05 2.63 0.72
CA ALA A 16 0.02 2.02 1.53
C ALA A 16 0.25 2.29 3.02
N ALA A 17 -0.81 2.68 3.74
CA ALA A 17 -0.82 2.91 5.18
C ALA A 17 -2.00 2.16 5.84
N PRO A 18 -1.93 1.90 7.16
CA PRO A 18 -3.03 1.27 7.90
C PRO A 18 -4.34 2.05 7.77
N VAL A 19 -4.23 3.37 7.64
CA VAL A 19 -5.32 4.31 7.43
C VAL A 19 -4.92 5.20 6.26
N ALA A 20 -5.86 5.47 5.35
CA ALA A 20 -5.61 6.40 4.25
C ALA A 20 -5.35 7.81 4.76
N ALA A 21 -4.45 8.53 4.09
CA ALA A 21 -4.06 9.90 4.38
C ALA A 21 -4.27 10.79 3.15
N GLY A 22 -4.50 12.08 3.36
CA GLY A 22 -4.66 13.06 2.28
C GLY A 22 -5.81 12.70 1.34
N SER A 23 -5.53 12.72 0.03
CA SER A 23 -6.50 12.33 -1.00
C SER A 23 -6.75 10.82 -1.08
N GLY A 24 -5.84 10.00 -0.53
CA GLY A 24 -5.94 8.54 -0.58
C GLY A 24 -5.66 7.92 -1.95
N ASP A 25 -4.96 8.62 -2.84
CA ASP A 25 -4.67 8.16 -4.21
C ASP A 25 -3.42 7.25 -4.32
N CYS A 26 -2.82 6.84 -3.20
CA CYS A 26 -1.61 6.01 -3.13
C CYS A 26 -0.35 6.66 -3.74
N SER A 27 -0.34 7.97 -4.01
CA SER A 27 0.70 8.64 -4.81
C SER A 27 1.96 9.02 -4.03
N SER A 28 1.87 9.10 -2.70
CA SER A 28 2.92 9.53 -1.77
C SER A 28 2.53 9.17 -0.34
N TRP A 29 3.45 9.25 0.63
CA TRP A 29 3.11 9.05 2.04
C TRP A 29 2.03 10.01 2.56
N SER A 30 2.03 11.27 2.10
CA SER A 30 1.01 12.25 2.48
C SER A 30 -0.36 11.93 1.90
N ASN A 31 -0.42 11.20 0.79
CA ASN A 31 -1.65 10.77 0.11
C ASN A 31 -1.76 9.23 0.10
N ALA A 32 -1.23 8.58 1.14
CA ALA A 32 -1.17 7.13 1.21
C ALA A 32 -2.58 6.56 1.25
N CYS A 33 -2.79 5.44 0.58
CA CYS A 33 -4.07 4.75 0.58
C CYS A 33 -4.02 3.51 1.49
N THR A 34 -5.12 2.78 1.64
CA THR A 34 -5.08 1.51 2.35
C THR A 34 -4.37 0.43 1.53
N LEU A 35 -3.78 -0.59 2.17
CA LEU A 35 -3.17 -1.71 1.45
C LEU A 35 -4.16 -2.42 0.52
N GLN A 36 -5.44 -2.52 0.90
CA GLN A 36 -6.48 -3.08 0.05
C GLN A 36 -6.70 -2.23 -1.21
N THR A 37 -6.74 -0.91 -1.08
CA THR A 37 -6.85 0.03 -2.21
C THR A 37 -5.65 -0.08 -3.14
N ALA A 38 -4.43 -0.11 -2.57
CA ALA A 38 -3.20 -0.27 -3.35
C ALA A 38 -3.20 -1.57 -4.15
N LEU A 39 -3.54 -2.71 -3.53
CA LEU A 39 -3.61 -4.00 -4.22
C LEU A 39 -4.70 -4.04 -5.30
N THR A 40 -5.82 -3.36 -5.08
CA THR A 40 -6.91 -3.28 -6.06
C THR A 40 -6.51 -2.46 -7.28
N GLY A 41 -5.79 -1.35 -7.07
CA GLY A 41 -5.30 -0.46 -8.13
C GLY A 41 -4.01 -0.91 -8.82
N ALA A 42 -3.19 -1.73 -8.15
CA ALA A 42 -1.90 -2.18 -8.67
C ALA A 42 -2.04 -3.08 -9.90
N THR A 43 -1.04 -3.01 -10.77
CA THR A 43 -0.86 -3.79 -11.98
C THR A 43 0.51 -4.45 -11.99
N SER A 44 0.73 -5.42 -12.87
CA SER A 44 2.01 -6.13 -12.96
C SER A 44 3.16 -5.14 -13.21
N GLY A 45 4.18 -5.16 -12.35
CA GLY A 45 5.30 -4.23 -12.33
C GLY A 45 5.22 -3.18 -11.23
N ASP A 46 4.06 -2.98 -10.59
CA ASP A 46 3.94 -2.00 -9.51
C ASP A 46 4.58 -2.47 -8.20
N GLU A 47 5.06 -1.50 -7.43
CA GLU A 47 5.64 -1.73 -6.10
C GLU A 47 4.79 -1.05 -5.03
N ILE A 48 4.30 -1.82 -4.07
CA ILE A 48 3.51 -1.31 -2.96
C ILE A 48 4.41 -1.17 -1.73
N TRP A 49 4.62 0.07 -1.29
CA TRP A 49 5.39 0.40 -0.10
C TRP A 49 4.43 0.58 1.07
N VAL A 50 4.60 -0.27 2.08
CA VAL A 50 3.66 -0.44 3.18
C VAL A 50 4.24 0.16 4.46
N LYS A 51 3.58 1.17 5.00
CA LYS A 51 3.91 1.78 6.28
C LYS A 51 3.82 0.76 7.41
N ALA A 52 4.62 0.93 8.45
CA ALA A 52 4.56 0.17 9.69
C ALA A 52 3.16 0.23 10.30
N GLY A 53 2.82 -0.82 11.05
CA GLY A 53 1.54 -0.95 11.73
C GLY A 53 0.68 -2.10 11.22
N VAL A 54 -0.55 -2.15 11.71
CA VAL A 54 -1.49 -3.25 11.47
C VAL A 54 -2.38 -2.93 10.28
N HIS A 55 -2.19 -3.65 9.18
CA HIS A 55 -3.00 -3.52 7.98
C HIS A 55 -4.11 -4.58 7.99
N LYS A 56 -5.34 -4.12 7.80
CA LYS A 56 -6.52 -4.98 7.73
C LYS A 56 -7.17 -4.85 6.35
N PRO A 57 -7.55 -5.96 5.70
CA PRO A 57 -8.18 -5.94 4.38
C PRO A 57 -9.65 -5.46 4.44
N GLY A 58 -10.21 -5.31 5.64
CA GLY A 58 -11.51 -4.73 5.91
C GLY A 58 -12.03 -5.12 7.30
N ALA A 59 -13.32 -4.83 7.55
CA ALA A 59 -13.98 -5.13 8.82
C ALA A 59 -14.52 -6.57 8.90
N ALA A 60 -14.70 -7.25 7.76
CA ALA A 60 -15.20 -8.62 7.72
C ALA A 60 -14.07 -9.64 7.68
N ARG A 61 -14.29 -10.80 8.33
CA ARG A 61 -13.33 -11.93 8.33
C ARG A 61 -13.06 -12.54 6.97
N THR A 62 -13.99 -12.37 6.03
CA THR A 62 -13.85 -12.84 4.64
C THR A 62 -12.95 -11.95 3.81
N ASN A 63 -12.61 -10.75 4.29
CA ASN A 63 -11.71 -9.87 3.56
C ASN A 63 -10.29 -10.43 3.65
N THR A 64 -9.65 -10.58 2.49
CA THR A 64 -8.29 -11.06 2.34
C THR A 64 -7.51 -10.14 1.43
N PHE A 65 -6.21 -10.04 1.66
CA PHE A 65 -5.31 -9.36 0.71
C PHE A 65 -5.06 -10.28 -0.48
N THR A 66 -5.62 -9.93 -1.63
CA THR A 66 -5.34 -10.64 -2.89
C THR A 66 -4.13 -9.99 -3.56
N LEU A 67 -3.01 -10.70 -3.56
CA LEU A 67 -1.82 -10.27 -4.30
C LEU A 67 -2.01 -10.61 -5.78
N LYS A 68 -1.78 -9.62 -6.63
CA LYS A 68 -1.75 -9.81 -8.09
C LYS A 68 -0.37 -10.27 -8.51
N SER A 69 -0.32 -11.17 -9.49
CA SER A 69 0.96 -11.62 -10.06
C SER A 69 1.72 -10.43 -10.66
N GLY A 70 3.01 -10.34 -10.36
CA GLY A 70 3.88 -9.25 -10.79
C GLY A 70 3.84 -7.98 -9.95
N VAL A 71 3.08 -7.95 -8.84
CA VAL A 71 3.10 -6.83 -7.88
C VAL A 71 4.06 -7.14 -6.74
N ALA A 72 5.03 -6.27 -6.51
CA ALA A 72 5.93 -6.37 -5.36
C ALA A 72 5.32 -5.64 -4.15
N VAL A 73 5.43 -6.21 -2.95
CA VAL A 73 4.95 -5.58 -1.71
C VAL A 73 6.08 -5.52 -0.71
N TYR A 74 6.42 -4.31 -0.27
CA TYR A 74 7.51 -4.03 0.64
C TYR A 74 6.98 -3.38 1.93
N GLY A 75 7.08 -4.07 3.06
CA GLY A 75 6.86 -3.49 4.39
C GLY A 75 8.14 -2.92 5.00
N GLY A 76 8.03 -2.19 6.10
CA GLY A 76 9.19 -1.65 6.83
C GLY A 76 9.38 -0.14 6.78
N PHE A 77 8.38 0.63 6.34
CA PHE A 77 8.47 2.08 6.19
C PHE A 77 7.80 2.83 7.35
N ALA A 78 8.42 3.87 7.90
CA ALA A 78 7.84 4.78 8.88
C ALA A 78 6.84 5.77 8.25
N GLY A 79 6.83 5.90 6.93
CA GLY A 79 5.94 6.80 6.20
C GLY A 79 6.53 8.18 5.95
N THR A 80 7.85 8.30 5.99
CA THR A 80 8.61 9.53 5.68
C THR A 80 9.74 9.27 4.69
N GLU A 81 9.98 8.01 4.33
CA GLU A 81 11.07 7.57 3.47
C GLU A 81 10.86 7.95 2.01
N SER A 82 11.95 8.30 1.32
CA SER A 82 11.92 8.58 -0.13
C SER A 82 12.60 7.48 -0.94
N GLN A 83 13.32 6.55 -0.30
CA GLN A 83 14.02 5.46 -0.97
C GLN A 83 13.73 4.10 -0.32
N LEU A 84 13.83 3.04 -1.12
CA LEU A 84 13.66 1.64 -0.68
C LEU A 84 14.73 1.24 0.35
N SER A 85 15.91 1.87 0.28
CA SER A 85 17.03 1.69 1.20
C SER A 85 16.84 2.33 2.58
N ASP A 86 15.91 3.29 2.72
CA ASP A 86 15.60 3.92 4.01
C ASP A 86 14.75 2.99 4.91
N ARG A 87 14.33 1.84 4.37
CA ARG A 87 13.48 0.87 5.04
C ARG A 87 14.15 0.31 6.29
N ASN A 88 13.65 0.69 7.46
CA ASN A 88 14.05 0.07 8.72
C ASN A 88 13.09 -1.08 9.10
N PHE A 89 13.22 -2.22 8.43
CA PHE A 89 12.36 -3.39 8.68
C PHE A 89 12.48 -3.98 10.09
N ALA A 90 13.58 -3.70 10.80
CA ALA A 90 13.79 -4.14 12.17
C ALA A 90 12.94 -3.35 13.17
N ASN A 91 12.77 -2.03 12.95
CA ASN A 91 12.00 -1.15 13.84
C ASN A 91 10.57 -0.85 13.34
N ASN A 92 10.32 -0.95 12.04
CA ASN A 92 9.05 -0.57 11.41
C ASN A 92 8.25 -1.81 11.00
N ALA A 93 7.87 -2.66 11.97
CA ALA A 93 7.16 -3.90 11.67
C ALA A 93 5.82 -3.63 10.95
N THR A 94 5.65 -4.25 9.78
CA THR A 94 4.39 -4.29 9.03
C THR A 94 3.67 -5.58 9.37
N ILE A 95 2.50 -5.46 10.01
CA ILE A 95 1.72 -6.61 10.46
C ILE A 95 0.48 -6.72 9.58
N LEU A 96 0.37 -7.82 8.84
CA LEU A 96 -0.82 -8.19 8.08
C LEU A 96 -1.70 -9.05 9.00
N SER A 97 -2.80 -8.48 9.50
CA SER A 97 -3.69 -9.20 10.41
C SER A 97 -5.10 -9.33 9.82
N ARG A 98 -5.67 -10.52 9.98
CA ARG A 98 -7.12 -10.72 9.86
C ARG A 98 -7.80 -10.39 11.20
N TYR A 99 -9.12 -10.22 11.17
CA TYR A 99 -9.98 -10.18 12.37
C TYR A 99 -10.33 -11.59 12.85
#